data_AF-A0A074TFB7-F1
#
_entry.id   AF-A0A074TFB7-F1
#
_cell.length_a   1.000
_cell.length_b   1.000
_cell.length_c   1.000
_cell.angle_alpha   90.00
_cell.angle_beta   90.00
_cell.angle_gamma   90.00
#
_symmetry.space_group_name_H-M   'P 1'
#
loop_
_entity.id
_entity.type
_entity.pdbx_description
1 polymer ?
#
loop_
_entity_poly.entity_id
_entity_poly.type
_entity_poly.pdbx_seq_one_letter_code
_entity_poly.pdbx_strand_id
1 'polypeptide(L)'
;MTSHETLPDRGHNNPPEILPVLPPVKSAGELEDKVEAAKAEAAKQADPPPYDVTAHATLGNNVMAFCDACGAWKDLKEITTKEQSERLTDFVTGARGLYKKVEEQRKADKKIHDDRGKEVQKAYTSLTAKLEKVADDMKAMQAIWISKENERIAAEQAAARAEAEAKLEEARRAAAAAETRNDVSGEVDAADAIKEAEKAVKSASKAKTAKAGSATGAGRSMSLRKVYECEITNINHAFMAFRENPEVAELLTRLANAEVRSQKGEKVAPAGFKLNEKKVAA
;
A
#
# COMPACT_ATOMS: atom_id res chain seq x y z
N MET A 1 20.67 -75.79 -33.10
CA MET A 1 20.17 -76.21 -31.77
C MET A 1 20.58 -75.13 -30.79
N THR A 2 19.76 -74.09 -30.73
CA THR A 2 19.96 -72.89 -29.91
C THR A 2 19.20 -73.07 -28.61
N SER A 3 19.95 -73.20 -27.52
CA SER A 3 19.41 -73.42 -26.18
C SER A 3 18.66 -72.20 -25.66
N HIS A 4 17.53 -72.49 -25.04
CA HIS A 4 16.64 -71.62 -24.29
C HIS A 4 17.36 -70.62 -23.38
N GLU A 5 17.10 -69.33 -23.61
CA GLU A 5 17.29 -68.28 -22.62
C GLU A 5 15.91 -67.93 -22.04
N THR A 6 15.66 -68.42 -20.83
CA THR A 6 14.44 -68.21 -20.05
C THR A 6 14.45 -66.76 -19.55
N LEU A 7 13.58 -65.91 -20.11
CA LEU A 7 13.27 -64.60 -19.52
C LEU A 7 12.65 -64.82 -18.12
N PRO A 8 13.20 -64.20 -17.06
CA PRO A 8 12.55 -64.22 -15.77
C PRO A 8 11.27 -63.39 -15.83
N ASP A 9 10.19 -64.05 -15.47
CA ASP A 9 8.89 -63.56 -15.07
C ASP A 9 8.97 -62.19 -14.37
N ARG A 10 8.67 -61.12 -15.12
CA ARG A 10 8.39 -59.80 -14.53
C ARG A 10 6.97 -59.83 -14.00
N GLY A 11 6.83 -60.43 -12.82
CA GLY A 11 5.71 -60.21 -11.92
C GLY A 11 5.63 -58.73 -11.54
N HIS A 12 5.04 -57.92 -12.42
CA HIS A 12 4.44 -56.63 -12.10
C HIS A 12 2.93 -56.77 -12.21
N ASN A 13 2.39 -57.73 -11.46
CA ASN A 13 1.01 -57.66 -11.03
C ASN A 13 1.00 -56.76 -9.78
N ASN A 14 1.29 -55.47 -9.97
CA ASN A 14 0.90 -54.49 -8.97
C ASN A 14 -0.63 -54.45 -9.05
N PRO A 15 -1.36 -54.68 -7.94
CA PRO A 15 -2.82 -54.68 -7.97
C PRO A 15 -3.34 -53.38 -8.57
N PRO A 16 -4.58 -53.34 -9.11
CA PRO A 16 -5.15 -52.11 -9.63
C PRO A 16 -5.25 -51.11 -8.48
N GLU A 17 -4.22 -50.27 -8.33
CA GLU A 17 -4.30 -49.10 -7.47
C GLU A 17 -5.47 -48.30 -8.00
N ILE A 18 -6.49 -48.19 -7.16
CA ILE A 18 -7.73 -47.50 -7.44
C ILE A 18 -7.34 -46.06 -7.79
N LEU A 19 -7.24 -45.79 -9.08
CA LEU A 19 -6.88 -44.49 -9.60
C LEU A 19 -7.84 -43.45 -8.98
N PRO A 20 -7.33 -42.33 -8.44
CA PRO A 20 -8.20 -41.35 -7.80
C PRO A 20 -9.21 -40.84 -8.83
N VAL A 21 -10.48 -41.09 -8.57
CA VAL A 21 -11.59 -40.61 -9.40
C VAL A 21 -11.98 -39.23 -8.89
N LEU A 22 -12.50 -38.37 -9.78
CA LEU A 22 -13.19 -37.15 -9.37
C LEU A 22 -14.14 -37.48 -8.20
N PRO A 23 -14.04 -36.79 -7.06
CA PRO A 23 -14.88 -37.11 -5.92
C PRO A 23 -16.34 -37.01 -6.37
N PRO A 24 -17.17 -38.02 -6.04
CA PRO A 24 -18.59 -37.92 -6.34
C PRO A 24 -19.11 -36.66 -5.64
N VAL A 25 -19.87 -35.86 -6.37
CA VAL A 25 -20.68 -34.81 -5.73
C VAL A 25 -21.57 -35.57 -4.73
N LYS A 26 -21.41 -35.28 -3.44
CA LYS A 26 -22.16 -35.97 -2.39
C LYS A 26 -23.64 -35.92 -2.72
N SER A 27 -24.35 -37.01 -2.48
CA SER A 27 -25.77 -37.09 -2.81
C SER A 27 -26.56 -36.06 -2.01
N ALA A 28 -27.72 -35.60 -2.53
CA ALA A 28 -28.54 -34.59 -1.87
C ALA A 28 -28.82 -34.94 -0.40
N GLY A 29 -29.09 -36.22 -0.10
CA GLY A 29 -29.33 -36.71 1.26
C GLY A 29 -28.12 -36.66 2.20
N GLU A 30 -26.87 -36.80 1.72
CA GLU A 30 -25.67 -36.68 2.56
C GLU A 30 -25.26 -35.22 2.83
N LEU A 31 -25.77 -34.30 2.02
CA LEU A 31 -25.58 -32.85 2.19
C LEU A 31 -26.65 -32.24 3.11
N GLU A 32 -27.85 -32.82 3.14
CA GLU A 32 -29.00 -32.33 3.91
C GLU A 32 -28.70 -32.15 5.41
N ASP A 33 -28.07 -33.13 6.07
CA ASP A 33 -27.78 -33.04 7.51
C ASP A 33 -26.82 -31.89 7.87
N LYS A 34 -25.80 -31.66 7.02
CA LYS A 34 -24.82 -30.57 7.24
C LYS A 34 -25.37 -29.21 6.86
N VAL A 35 -26.22 -29.16 5.82
CA VAL A 35 -26.93 -27.96 5.42
C VAL A 35 -27.92 -27.54 6.51
N GLU A 36 -28.65 -28.49 7.11
CA GLU A 36 -29.56 -28.17 8.21
C GLU A 36 -28.83 -27.79 9.50
N ALA A 37 -27.69 -28.40 9.81
CA ALA A 37 -26.86 -27.93 10.91
C ALA A 37 -26.37 -26.48 10.70
N ALA A 38 -25.98 -26.13 9.47
CA ALA A 38 -25.54 -24.77 9.15
C ALA A 38 -26.70 -23.75 9.24
N LYS A 39 -27.89 -24.11 8.75
CA LYS A 39 -29.11 -23.28 8.89
C LYS A 39 -29.50 -23.10 10.36
N ALA A 40 -29.44 -24.16 11.16
CA ALA A 40 -29.74 -24.11 12.59
C ALA A 40 -28.76 -23.21 13.35
N GLU A 41 -27.48 -23.20 12.97
CA GLU A 41 -26.48 -22.30 13.56
C GLU A 41 -26.69 -20.84 13.14
N ALA A 42 -27.02 -20.59 11.87
CA ALA A 42 -27.39 -19.26 11.39
C ALA A 42 -28.65 -18.71 12.09
N ALA A 43 -29.64 -19.57 12.37
CA ALA A 43 -30.86 -19.19 13.06
C ALA A 43 -30.65 -18.77 14.53
N LYS A 44 -29.49 -19.11 15.13
CA LYS A 44 -29.12 -18.65 16.48
C LYS A 44 -28.61 -17.20 16.49
N GLN A 45 -28.25 -16.64 15.34
CA GLN A 45 -27.78 -15.26 15.23
C GLN A 45 -28.97 -14.30 15.15
N ALA A 46 -28.89 -13.18 15.87
CA ALA A 46 -29.96 -12.18 15.93
C ALA A 46 -30.19 -11.48 14.58
N ASP A 47 -29.13 -11.33 13.79
CA ASP A 47 -29.18 -10.78 12.44
C ASP A 47 -29.00 -11.89 11.40
N PRO A 48 -29.76 -11.86 10.28
CA PRO A 48 -29.59 -12.83 9.22
C PRO A 48 -28.16 -12.72 8.62
N PRO A 49 -27.50 -13.86 8.34
CA PRO A 49 -26.15 -13.84 7.79
C PRO A 49 -26.04 -13.06 6.47
N PRO A 50 -24.89 -12.42 6.19
CA PRO A 50 -24.71 -11.60 4.99
C PRO A 50 -24.53 -12.41 3.70
N TYR A 51 -24.64 -13.74 3.75
CA TYR A 51 -24.46 -14.67 2.63
C TYR A 51 -25.46 -15.82 2.73
N ASP A 52 -25.68 -16.53 1.62
CA ASP A 52 -26.52 -17.73 1.62
C ASP A 52 -25.81 -18.89 2.32
N VAL A 53 -26.25 -19.18 3.54
CA VAL A 53 -25.71 -20.24 4.42
C VAL A 53 -25.86 -21.63 3.80
N THR A 54 -26.93 -21.87 3.04
CA THR A 54 -27.20 -23.17 2.42
C THR A 54 -26.28 -23.39 1.23
N ALA A 55 -26.16 -22.39 0.36
CA ALA A 55 -25.22 -22.42 -0.76
C ALA A 55 -23.77 -22.54 -0.28
N HIS A 56 -23.40 -21.78 0.76
CA HIS A 56 -22.08 -21.83 1.37
C HIS A 56 -21.75 -23.21 1.96
N ALA A 57 -22.67 -23.81 2.73
CA ALA A 57 -22.47 -25.14 3.29
C ALA A 57 -22.32 -26.22 2.20
N THR A 58 -23.14 -26.13 1.15
CA THR A 58 -23.07 -27.06 0.00
C THR A 58 -21.74 -26.95 -0.74
N LEU A 59 -21.32 -25.72 -1.08
CA LEU A 59 -20.04 -25.47 -1.74
C LEU A 59 -18.86 -25.88 -0.85
N GLY A 60 -18.92 -25.57 0.45
CA GLY A 60 -17.90 -25.97 1.42
C GLY A 60 -17.72 -27.48 1.50
N ASN A 61 -18.81 -28.26 1.50
CA ASN A 61 -18.74 -29.72 1.47
C ASN A 61 -18.12 -30.26 0.17
N ASN A 62 -18.43 -29.65 -0.97
CA ASN A 62 -17.82 -30.00 -2.24
C ASN A 62 -16.32 -29.67 -2.26
N VAL A 63 -15.91 -28.53 -1.69
CA VAL A 63 -14.50 -28.15 -1.55
C VAL A 63 -13.76 -29.16 -0.69
N MET A 64 -14.34 -29.54 0.46
CA MET A 64 -13.75 -30.56 1.33
C MET A 64 -13.55 -31.89 0.61
N ALA A 65 -14.54 -32.35 -0.17
CA ALA A 65 -14.40 -33.59 -0.94
C ALA A 65 -13.26 -33.52 -1.98
N PHE A 66 -13.05 -32.37 -2.64
CA PHE A 66 -11.90 -32.15 -3.52
C PHE A 66 -10.57 -32.09 -2.75
N CYS A 67 -10.54 -31.50 -1.56
CA CYS A 67 -9.36 -31.48 -0.70
C CYS A 67 -8.96 -32.89 -0.24
N ASP A 68 -9.94 -33.70 0.15
CA ASP A 68 -9.71 -35.09 0.56
C ASP A 68 -9.18 -35.92 -0.61
N ALA A 69 -9.78 -35.79 -1.81
CA ALA A 69 -9.33 -36.47 -3.03
C ALA A 69 -7.93 -36.01 -3.50
N CYS A 70 -7.54 -34.77 -3.20
CA CYS A 70 -6.19 -34.26 -3.47
C CYS A 70 -5.11 -35.02 -2.68
N GLY A 71 -5.44 -35.55 -1.49
CA GLY A 71 -4.54 -36.40 -0.71
C GLY A 71 -4.08 -37.62 -1.50
N ALA A 72 -5.02 -38.36 -2.08
CA ALA A 72 -4.73 -39.53 -2.91
C ALA A 72 -3.86 -39.20 -4.15
N TRP A 73 -4.04 -38.01 -4.74
CA TRP A 73 -3.17 -37.54 -5.82
C TRP A 73 -1.74 -37.22 -5.36
N LYS A 74 -1.57 -36.69 -4.15
CA LYS A 74 -0.25 -36.39 -3.57
C LYS A 74 0.50 -37.66 -3.18
N ASP A 75 -0.21 -38.69 -2.72
CA ASP A 75 0.39 -39.97 -2.32
C ASP A 75 1.08 -40.68 -3.48
N LEU A 76 0.61 -40.47 -4.71
CA LEU A 76 1.24 -41.02 -5.92
C LEU A 76 2.66 -40.47 -6.19
N LYS A 77 2.98 -39.25 -5.71
CA LYS A 77 4.25 -38.50 -5.86
C LYS A 77 4.67 -38.17 -7.30
N GLU A 78 4.48 -39.09 -8.23
CA GLU A 78 4.81 -38.96 -9.65
C GLU A 78 3.70 -39.58 -10.51
N ILE A 79 3.42 -38.94 -11.65
CA ILE A 79 2.48 -39.45 -12.65
C ILE A 79 3.29 -40.27 -13.66
N THR A 80 3.03 -41.58 -13.70
CA THR A 80 3.82 -42.52 -14.50
C THR A 80 3.07 -43.03 -15.73
N THR A 81 1.74 -42.85 -15.78
CA THR A 81 0.91 -43.30 -16.90
C THR A 81 0.14 -42.15 -17.55
N LYS A 82 -0.16 -42.32 -18.85
CA LYS A 82 -0.98 -41.36 -19.61
C LYS A 82 -2.38 -41.20 -19.00
N GLU A 83 -2.99 -42.30 -18.57
CA GLU A 83 -4.32 -42.30 -17.94
C GLU A 83 -4.33 -41.52 -16.61
N GLN A 84 -3.28 -41.65 -15.78
CA GLN A 84 -3.13 -40.84 -14.59
C GLN A 84 -3.04 -39.33 -14.93
N SER A 85 -2.33 -38.97 -16.01
CA SER A 85 -2.24 -37.59 -16.47
C SER A 85 -3.57 -37.03 -16.98
N GLU A 86 -4.35 -37.83 -17.70
CA GLU A 86 -5.69 -37.44 -18.19
C GLU A 86 -6.66 -37.24 -17.01
N ARG A 87 -6.69 -38.17 -16.06
CA ARG A 87 -7.53 -38.05 -14.85
C ARG A 87 -7.11 -36.90 -13.95
N LEU A 88 -5.81 -36.60 -13.84
CA LEU A 88 -5.33 -35.43 -13.12
C LEU A 88 -5.78 -34.13 -13.81
N THR A 89 -5.82 -34.11 -15.14
CA THR A 89 -6.32 -32.97 -15.93
C THR A 89 -7.81 -32.74 -15.65
N ASP A 90 -8.61 -33.81 -15.59
CA ASP A 90 -10.04 -33.74 -15.24
C ASP A 90 -10.24 -33.25 -13.80
N PHE A 91 -9.43 -33.76 -12.86
CA PHE A 91 -9.45 -33.31 -11.46
C PHE A 91 -9.12 -31.83 -11.33
N VAL A 92 -8.07 -31.35 -11.99
CA VAL A 92 -7.70 -29.92 -12.04
C VAL A 92 -8.81 -29.08 -12.65
N THR A 93 -9.43 -29.56 -13.72
CA THR A 93 -10.55 -28.88 -14.38
C THR A 93 -11.77 -28.80 -13.46
N GLY A 94 -12.09 -29.88 -12.75
CA GLY A 94 -13.15 -29.91 -11.73
C GLY A 94 -12.90 -28.92 -10.59
N ALA A 95 -11.66 -28.86 -10.08
CA ALA A 95 -11.27 -27.92 -9.04
C ALA A 95 -11.40 -26.45 -9.52
N ARG A 96 -10.96 -26.15 -10.76
CA ARG A 96 -11.14 -24.83 -11.39
C ARG A 96 -12.63 -24.47 -11.55
N GLY A 97 -13.47 -25.44 -11.92
CA GLY A 97 -14.92 -25.27 -12.02
C GLY A 97 -15.57 -24.95 -10.68
N LEU A 98 -15.20 -25.68 -9.62
CA LEU A 98 -15.68 -25.43 -8.27
C LEU A 98 -15.25 -24.06 -7.74
N TYR A 99 -13.99 -23.68 -7.99
CA TYR A 99 -13.49 -22.33 -7.66
C TYR A 99 -14.35 -21.23 -8.30
N LYS A 100 -14.71 -21.37 -9.58
CA LYS A 100 -15.58 -20.40 -10.26
C LYS A 100 -16.95 -20.29 -9.59
N LYS A 101 -17.57 -21.42 -9.22
CA LYS A 101 -18.87 -21.43 -8.52
C LYS A 101 -18.81 -20.74 -7.17
N VAL A 102 -17.74 -20.97 -6.39
CA VAL A 102 -17.51 -20.28 -5.11
C VAL A 102 -17.38 -18.78 -5.32
N GLU A 103 -16.58 -18.34 -6.30
CA GLU A 103 -16.41 -16.93 -6.61
C GLU A 103 -17.68 -16.26 -7.14
N GLU A 104 -18.50 -16.96 -7.92
CA GLU A 104 -19.79 -16.48 -8.38
C GLU A 104 -20.77 -16.28 -7.23
N GLN A 105 -20.88 -17.26 -6.32
CA GLN A 105 -21.71 -17.14 -5.12
C GLN A 105 -21.23 -15.97 -4.23
N ARG A 106 -19.92 -15.87 -4.00
CA ARG A 106 -19.32 -14.75 -3.24
C ARG A 106 -19.67 -13.40 -3.86
N LYS A 107 -19.58 -13.27 -5.19
CA LYS A 107 -19.95 -12.04 -5.90
C LYS A 107 -21.43 -11.74 -5.78
N ALA A 108 -22.30 -12.75 -5.90
CA ALA A 108 -23.74 -12.59 -5.78
C ALA A 108 -24.13 -12.09 -4.38
N ASP A 109 -23.64 -12.75 -3.33
CA ASP A 109 -23.90 -12.39 -1.93
C ASP A 109 -23.34 -10.99 -1.61
N LYS A 110 -22.11 -10.70 -2.04
CA LYS A 110 -21.46 -9.40 -1.81
C LYS A 110 -22.14 -8.25 -2.55
N LYS A 111 -22.68 -8.49 -3.75
CA LYS A 111 -23.26 -7.44 -4.61
C LYS A 111 -24.35 -6.64 -3.89
N ILE A 112 -25.21 -7.31 -3.12
CA ILE A 112 -26.30 -6.66 -2.39
C ILE A 112 -25.74 -5.62 -1.41
N HIS A 113 -24.71 -6.00 -0.66
CA HIS A 113 -24.08 -5.12 0.33
C HIS A 113 -23.26 -4.01 -0.32
N ASP A 114 -22.54 -4.31 -1.40
CA ASP A 114 -21.81 -3.31 -2.18
C ASP A 114 -22.77 -2.24 -2.74
N ASP A 115 -23.92 -2.65 -3.27
CA ASP A 115 -24.90 -1.71 -3.84
C ASP A 115 -25.56 -0.86 -2.75
N ARG A 116 -25.93 -1.46 -1.60
CA ARG A 116 -26.40 -0.71 -0.42
C ARG A 116 -25.34 0.28 0.08
N GLY A 117 -24.08 -0.14 0.12
CA GLY A 117 -22.95 0.71 0.48
C GLY A 117 -22.79 1.90 -0.47
N LYS A 118 -22.94 1.68 -1.78
CA LYS A 118 -22.93 2.76 -2.79
C LYS A 118 -24.07 3.73 -2.62
N GLU A 119 -25.28 3.27 -2.26
CA GLU A 119 -26.43 4.15 -2.01
C GLU A 119 -26.20 5.05 -0.80
N VAL A 120 -25.71 4.48 0.30
CA VAL A 120 -25.30 5.26 1.48
C VAL A 120 -24.23 6.27 1.09
N GLN A 121 -23.16 5.83 0.42
CA GLN A 121 -22.11 6.74 -0.03
C GLN A 121 -22.68 7.87 -0.88
N LYS A 122 -23.53 7.57 -1.86
CA LYS A 122 -24.17 8.57 -2.73
C LYS A 122 -25.01 9.57 -1.94
N ALA A 123 -25.74 9.14 -0.91
CA ALA A 123 -26.53 10.03 -0.06
C ALA A 123 -25.65 11.05 0.69
N TYR A 124 -24.46 10.64 1.14
CA TYR A 124 -23.56 11.50 1.92
C TYR A 124 -22.51 12.25 1.09
N THR A 125 -22.22 11.81 -0.14
CA THR A 125 -21.22 12.47 -1.01
C THR A 125 -21.54 13.94 -1.24
N SER A 126 -22.82 14.30 -1.50
CA SER A 126 -23.18 15.71 -1.71
C SER A 126 -23.02 16.54 -0.44
N LEU A 127 -23.33 15.97 0.74
CA LEU A 127 -23.22 16.66 2.02
C LEU A 127 -21.75 16.91 2.38
N THR A 128 -20.92 15.88 2.25
CA THR A 128 -19.49 15.96 2.51
C THR A 128 -18.78 16.90 1.54
N ALA A 129 -19.10 16.85 0.23
CA ALA A 129 -18.54 17.77 -0.75
C ALA A 129 -18.87 19.24 -0.49
N LYS A 130 -20.10 19.54 -0.03
CA LYS A 130 -20.48 20.91 0.36
C LYS A 130 -19.67 21.40 1.56
N LEU A 131 -19.49 20.55 2.58
CA LEU A 131 -18.72 20.89 3.77
C LEU A 131 -17.22 21.05 3.45
N GLU A 132 -16.67 20.19 2.58
CA GLU A 132 -15.30 20.31 2.10
C GLU A 132 -15.10 21.64 1.36
N LYS A 133 -16.03 21.99 0.46
CA LYS A 133 -15.99 23.27 -0.26
C LYS A 133 -16.02 24.47 0.70
N VAL A 134 -16.91 24.47 1.70
CA VAL A 134 -16.95 25.52 2.73
C VAL A 134 -15.63 25.58 3.50
N ALA A 135 -15.10 24.44 3.92
CA ALA A 135 -13.85 24.38 4.65
C ALA A 135 -12.68 24.93 3.82
N ASP A 136 -12.61 24.59 2.53
CA ASP A 136 -11.53 25.04 1.66
C ASP A 136 -11.62 26.53 1.33
N ASP A 137 -12.83 27.06 1.13
CA ASP A 137 -13.04 28.50 0.93
C ASP A 137 -12.62 29.30 2.18
N MET A 138 -12.96 28.80 3.38
CA MET A 138 -12.57 29.45 4.64
C MET A 138 -11.06 29.30 4.92
N LYS A 139 -10.46 28.14 4.61
CA LYS A 139 -9.00 27.95 4.70
C LYS A 139 -8.26 28.89 3.76
N ALA A 140 -8.76 29.10 2.53
CA ALA A 140 -8.15 30.03 1.58
C ALA A 140 -8.18 31.47 2.12
N MET A 141 -9.31 31.91 2.66
CA MET A 141 -9.42 33.21 3.32
C MET A 141 -8.46 33.35 4.51
N GLN A 142 -8.38 32.31 5.34
CA GLN A 142 -7.47 32.28 6.48
C GLN A 142 -6.00 32.29 6.04
N ALA A 143 -5.65 31.58 4.97
CA ALA A 143 -4.30 31.55 4.42
C ALA A 143 -3.86 32.94 3.93
N ILE A 144 -4.74 33.70 3.28
CA ILE A 144 -4.47 35.08 2.87
C ILE A 144 -4.14 35.95 4.08
N TRP A 145 -4.92 35.85 5.17
CA TRP A 145 -4.65 36.60 6.39
C TRP A 145 -3.32 36.19 7.04
N ILE A 146 -3.06 34.87 7.19
CA ILE A 146 -1.80 34.37 7.77
C ILE A 146 -0.59 34.81 6.94
N SER A 147 -0.71 34.87 5.61
CA SER A 147 0.37 35.37 4.73
C SER A 147 0.67 36.84 5.00
N LYS A 148 -0.36 37.70 4.97
CA LYS A 148 -0.20 39.14 5.24
C LYS A 148 0.37 39.39 6.64
N GLU A 149 -0.07 38.62 7.62
CA GLU A 149 0.42 38.75 8.98
C GLU A 149 1.87 38.25 9.13
N ASN A 150 2.26 37.19 8.42
CA ASN A 150 3.66 36.77 8.35
C ASN A 150 4.55 37.82 7.67
N GLU A 151 4.06 38.51 6.63
CA GLU A 151 4.77 39.61 5.99
C GLU A 151 4.96 40.78 6.94
N ARG A 152 3.92 41.17 7.69
CA ARG A 152 4.01 42.21 8.73
C ARG A 152 5.02 41.83 9.81
N ILE A 153 4.92 40.61 10.35
CA ILE A 153 5.85 40.10 11.35
C ILE A 153 7.27 40.07 10.78
N ALA A 154 7.47 39.64 9.53
CA ALA A 154 8.79 39.62 8.90
C ALA A 154 9.38 41.03 8.75
N ALA A 155 8.57 42.03 8.36
CA ALA A 155 8.99 43.42 8.28
C ALA A 155 9.38 44.00 9.66
N GLU A 156 8.58 43.75 10.70
CA GLU A 156 8.88 44.13 12.08
C GLU A 156 10.15 43.44 12.59
N GLN A 157 10.33 42.16 12.26
CA GLN A 157 11.55 41.43 12.60
C GLN A 157 12.77 41.96 11.86
N ALA A 158 12.65 42.34 10.60
CA ALA A 158 13.74 42.93 9.84
C ALA A 158 14.17 44.29 10.45
N ALA A 159 13.20 45.14 10.80
CA ALA A 159 13.48 46.42 11.48
C ALA A 159 14.14 46.20 12.85
N ALA A 160 13.59 45.31 13.68
CA ALA A 160 14.16 45.00 14.99
C ALA A 160 15.57 44.39 14.90
N ARG A 161 15.87 43.60 13.86
CA ARG A 161 17.22 43.09 13.61
C ARG A 161 18.17 44.19 13.18
N ALA A 162 17.76 45.07 12.26
CA ALA A 162 18.59 46.19 11.82
C ALA A 162 18.94 47.15 12.98
N GLU A 163 17.98 47.44 13.86
CA GLU A 163 18.23 48.25 15.06
C GLU A 163 19.15 47.55 16.06
N ALA A 164 18.99 46.24 16.27
CA ALA A 164 19.85 45.47 17.16
C ALA A 164 21.29 45.35 16.62
N GLU A 165 21.44 45.16 15.31
CA GLU A 165 22.75 45.14 14.63
C GLU A 165 23.41 46.53 14.68
N ALA A 166 22.66 47.61 14.46
CA ALA A 166 23.19 48.97 14.58
C ALA A 166 23.72 49.27 16.00
N LYS A 167 22.99 48.85 17.05
CA LYS A 167 23.43 48.97 18.45
C LYS A 167 24.67 48.13 18.76
N LEU A 168 24.79 46.95 18.17
CA LEU A 168 25.99 46.12 18.32
C LEU A 168 27.20 46.76 17.65
N GLU A 169 27.05 47.31 16.44
CA GLU A 169 28.11 48.01 15.74
C GLU A 169 28.53 49.31 16.45
N GLU A 170 27.59 50.02 17.07
CA GLU A 170 27.89 51.19 17.91
C GLU A 170 28.66 50.77 19.18
N ALA A 171 28.23 49.71 19.86
CA ALA A 171 28.93 49.18 21.04
C ALA A 171 30.35 48.68 20.69
N ARG A 172 30.54 48.05 19.52
CA ARG A 172 31.85 47.64 19.00
C ARG A 172 32.76 48.83 18.71
N ARG A 173 32.23 49.91 18.12
CA ARG A 173 33.00 51.15 17.90
C ARG A 173 33.39 51.82 19.22
N ALA A 174 32.50 51.82 20.21
CA ALA A 174 32.79 52.35 21.54
C ALA A 174 33.90 51.53 22.24
N ALA A 175 33.85 50.20 22.14
CA ALA A 175 34.89 49.32 22.65
C ALA A 175 36.25 49.58 21.99
N ALA A 176 36.30 49.66 20.66
CA ALA A 176 37.53 49.94 19.91
C ALA A 176 38.12 51.33 20.27
N ALA A 177 37.26 52.32 20.52
CA ALA A 177 37.67 53.65 20.95
C ALA A 177 38.18 53.68 22.41
N ALA A 178 37.60 52.86 23.31
CA ALA A 178 38.08 52.71 24.68
C ALA A 178 39.44 52.01 24.74
N GLU A 179 39.60 50.93 23.97
CA GLU A 179 40.86 50.19 23.83
C GLU A 179 41.98 51.09 23.28
N THR A 180 41.69 51.88 22.23
CA THR A 180 42.65 52.85 21.67
C THR A 180 43.09 53.89 22.70
N ARG A 181 42.21 54.27 23.64
CA ARG A 181 42.49 55.25 24.70
C ARG A 181 43.08 54.61 25.97
N ASN A 182 43.21 53.28 26.03
CA ASN A 182 43.59 52.53 27.25
C ASN A 182 42.73 52.92 28.46
N ASP A 183 41.45 53.18 28.24
CA ASP A 183 40.49 53.56 29.28
C ASP A 183 39.81 52.32 29.85
N VAL A 184 40.32 51.84 30.98
CA VAL A 184 39.83 50.63 31.68
C VAL A 184 38.35 50.77 32.08
N SER A 185 37.87 51.97 32.40
CA SER A 185 36.45 52.19 32.71
C SER A 185 35.60 52.05 31.45
N GLY A 186 36.05 52.69 30.35
CA GLY A 186 35.39 52.60 29.05
C GLY A 186 35.37 51.19 28.46
N GLU A 187 36.38 50.36 28.76
CA GLU A 187 36.42 48.95 28.35
C GLU A 187 35.36 48.10 29.06
N VAL A 188 35.15 48.31 30.37
CA VAL A 188 34.13 47.61 31.15
C VAL A 188 32.72 48.01 30.69
N ASP A 189 32.48 49.32 30.53
CA ASP A 189 31.20 49.85 30.06
C ASP A 189 30.87 49.36 28.63
N ALA A 190 31.87 49.34 27.74
CA ALA A 190 31.70 48.84 26.38
C ALA A 190 31.49 47.31 26.32
N ALA A 191 32.14 46.55 27.20
CA ALA A 191 31.93 45.10 27.29
C ALA A 191 30.51 44.75 27.75
N ASP A 192 29.95 45.51 28.69
CA ASP A 192 28.56 45.32 29.12
C ASP A 192 27.56 45.80 28.06
N ALA A 193 27.87 46.88 27.33
CA ALA A 193 27.08 47.31 26.18
C ALA A 193 27.06 46.28 25.04
N ILE A 194 28.19 45.61 24.76
CA ILE A 194 28.27 44.51 23.79
C ILE A 194 27.40 43.34 24.23
N LYS A 195 27.48 42.90 25.50
CA LYS A 195 26.66 41.78 26.01
C LYS A 195 25.16 42.06 25.89
N GLU A 196 24.71 43.28 26.20
CA GLU A 196 23.31 43.66 26.06
C GLU A 196 22.87 43.75 24.59
N ALA A 197 23.72 44.28 23.71
CA ALA A 197 23.47 44.30 22.27
C ALA A 197 23.40 42.88 21.67
N GLU A 198 24.27 41.96 22.09
CA GLU A 198 24.23 40.55 21.67
C GLU A 198 22.95 39.84 22.13
N LYS A 199 22.48 40.10 23.37
CA LYS A 199 21.18 39.61 23.84
C LYS A 199 20.03 40.15 22.99
N ALA A 200 20.08 41.44 22.62
CA ALA A 200 19.10 42.06 21.75
C ALA A 200 19.07 41.41 20.36
N VAL A 201 20.23 41.20 19.73
CA VAL A 201 20.36 40.49 18.43
C VAL A 201 19.81 39.07 18.52
N LYS A 202 20.15 38.32 19.59
CA LYS A 202 19.65 36.97 19.83
C LYS A 202 18.13 36.93 20.05
N SER A 203 17.55 37.99 20.62
CA SER A 203 16.10 38.09 20.78
C SER A 203 15.38 38.41 19.47
N ALA A 204 15.96 39.28 18.63
CA ALA A 204 15.43 39.70 17.34
C ALA A 204 15.59 38.62 16.24
N SER A 205 16.57 37.72 16.37
CA SER A 205 16.79 36.62 15.43
C SER A 205 15.83 35.44 15.60
N LYS A 206 15.10 35.34 16.73
CA LYS A 206 14.08 34.30 16.93
C LYS A 206 12.95 34.46 15.92
N ALA A 207 12.78 33.49 15.03
CA ALA A 207 11.71 33.50 14.03
C ALA A 207 10.33 33.54 14.72
N LYS A 208 9.52 34.54 14.39
CA LYS A 208 8.11 34.62 14.78
C LYS A 208 7.27 34.35 13.55
N THR A 209 6.21 33.57 13.72
CA THR A 209 5.26 33.25 12.64
C THR A 209 3.85 33.50 13.16
N ALA A 210 3.00 34.03 12.30
CA ALA A 210 1.58 34.17 12.57
C ALA A 210 0.95 32.78 12.81
N LYS A 211 0.12 32.68 13.84
CA LYS A 211 -0.69 31.50 14.14
C LYS A 211 -2.10 31.95 14.48
N ALA A 212 -3.09 31.36 13.82
CA ALA A 212 -4.48 31.59 14.15
C ALA A 212 -4.95 30.48 15.11
N GLY A 213 -5.13 30.83 16.39
CA GLY A 213 -5.69 29.93 17.41
C GLY A 213 -7.22 29.84 17.35
N SER A 214 -7.80 28.81 17.97
CA SER A 214 -9.24 28.74 18.16
C SER A 214 -9.67 29.64 19.31
N ALA A 215 -10.58 30.58 19.04
CA ALA A 215 -11.12 31.48 20.06
C ALA A 215 -11.95 30.74 21.12
N THR A 216 -12.57 29.61 20.76
CA THR A 216 -13.44 28.82 21.65
C THR A 216 -12.74 27.59 22.24
N GLY A 217 -11.47 27.35 21.90
CA GLY A 217 -10.70 26.20 22.37
C GLY A 217 -11.04 24.86 21.71
N ALA A 218 -12.06 24.79 20.86
CA ALA A 218 -12.48 23.54 20.20
C ALA A 218 -11.59 23.15 19.00
N GLY A 219 -10.86 24.10 18.43
CA GLY A 219 -10.07 23.89 17.20
C GLY A 219 -8.56 23.93 17.43
N ARG A 220 -7.81 23.19 16.58
CA ARG A 220 -6.35 23.31 16.50
C ARG A 220 -5.95 24.62 15.83
N SER A 221 -4.80 25.17 16.20
CA SER A 221 -4.27 26.38 15.56
C SER A 221 -3.89 26.12 14.09
N MET A 222 -4.24 27.03 13.21
CA MET A 222 -3.92 26.99 11.79
C MET A 222 -2.62 27.77 11.52
N SER A 223 -1.73 27.16 10.74
CA SER A 223 -0.47 27.75 10.28
C SER A 223 -0.17 27.26 8.85
N LEU A 224 0.57 28.07 8.09
CA LEU A 224 1.01 27.69 6.76
C LEU A 224 2.14 26.64 6.84
N ARG A 225 2.09 25.64 5.96
CA ARG A 225 3.15 24.65 5.79
C ARG A 225 3.82 24.84 4.43
N LYS A 226 5.13 24.64 4.39
CA LYS A 226 5.89 24.58 3.13
C LYS A 226 5.76 23.16 2.57
N VAL A 227 5.34 23.05 1.31
CA VAL A 227 5.35 21.81 0.54
C VAL A 227 6.44 21.96 -0.52
N TYR A 228 7.28 20.93 -0.67
CA TYR A 228 8.35 20.91 -1.65
C TYR A 228 7.99 19.85 -2.71
N GLU A 229 7.73 20.30 -3.92
CA GLU A 229 7.43 19.44 -5.06
C GLU A 229 8.59 19.50 -6.05
N CYS A 230 8.95 18.35 -6.64
CA CYS A 230 10.00 18.24 -7.63
C CYS A 230 9.37 17.96 -9.00
N GLU A 231 9.65 18.81 -9.98
CA GLU A 231 9.26 18.60 -11.38
C GLU A 231 10.43 17.96 -12.14
N ILE A 232 10.13 16.97 -13.01
CA ILE A 232 11.14 16.34 -13.86
C ILE A 232 11.47 17.29 -15.01
N THR A 233 12.64 17.92 -14.96
CA THR A 233 13.13 18.80 -16.03
C THR A 233 13.81 18.02 -17.16
N ASN A 234 14.56 16.97 -16.82
CA ASN A 234 15.22 16.08 -17.77
C ASN A 234 15.10 14.63 -17.30
N ILE A 235 14.41 13.81 -18.10
CA ILE A 235 14.12 12.42 -17.77
C ILE A 235 15.38 11.57 -17.60
N ASN A 236 16.44 11.83 -18.38
CA ASN A 236 17.67 11.06 -18.28
C ASN A 236 18.40 11.34 -16.97
N HIS A 237 18.44 12.60 -16.53
CA HIS A 237 19.05 12.96 -15.24
C HIS A 237 18.21 12.45 -14.07
N ALA A 238 16.89 12.54 -14.17
CA ALA A 238 15.99 11.96 -13.16
C ALA A 238 16.18 10.44 -13.06
N PHE A 239 16.24 9.74 -14.19
CA PHE A 239 16.51 8.31 -14.21
C PHE A 239 17.86 7.98 -13.60
N MET A 240 18.92 8.72 -13.95
CA MET A 240 20.25 8.51 -13.37
C MET A 240 20.28 8.74 -11.85
N ALA A 241 19.54 9.73 -11.35
CA ALA A 241 19.44 10.02 -9.92
C ALA A 241 18.71 8.90 -9.14
N PHE A 242 17.73 8.25 -9.75
CA PHE A 242 16.94 7.17 -9.12
C PHE A 242 17.33 5.77 -9.59
N ARG A 243 18.42 5.60 -10.35
CA ARG A 243 18.77 4.33 -11.02
C ARG A 243 18.95 3.15 -10.06
N GLU A 244 19.39 3.42 -8.83
CA GLU A 244 19.67 2.41 -7.81
C GLU A 244 18.49 2.21 -6.84
N ASN A 245 17.39 2.94 -7.05
CA ASN A 245 16.20 2.79 -6.24
C ASN A 245 15.51 1.44 -6.58
N PRO A 246 15.23 0.57 -5.60
CA PRO A 246 14.55 -0.72 -5.82
C PRO A 246 13.24 -0.61 -6.61
N GLU A 247 12.46 0.45 -6.39
CA GLU A 247 11.17 0.65 -7.07
C GLU A 247 11.34 0.88 -8.58
N VAL A 248 12.44 1.53 -8.98
CA VAL A 248 12.75 1.74 -10.41
C VAL A 248 13.12 0.40 -11.06
N ALA A 249 13.88 -0.45 -10.39
CA ALA A 249 14.22 -1.79 -10.90
C ALA A 249 12.97 -2.68 -11.07
N GLU A 250 12.04 -2.63 -10.10
CA GLU A 250 10.76 -3.34 -10.19
C GLU A 250 9.89 -2.83 -11.33
N LEU A 251 9.79 -1.50 -11.48
CA LEU A 251 9.06 -0.85 -12.56
C LEU A 251 9.61 -1.27 -13.94
N LEU A 252 10.92 -1.22 -14.11
CA LEU A 252 11.61 -1.62 -15.34
C LEU A 252 11.37 -3.12 -15.65
N THR A 253 11.45 -3.99 -14.64
CA THR A 253 11.18 -5.43 -14.80
C THR A 253 9.73 -5.70 -15.20
N ARG A 254 8.76 -4.96 -14.63
CA ARG A 254 7.34 -5.06 -14.99
C ARG A 254 7.09 -4.65 -16.45
N LEU A 255 7.71 -3.55 -16.90
CA LEU A 255 7.62 -3.09 -18.29
C LEU A 255 8.25 -4.10 -19.25
N ALA A 256 9.45 -4.61 -18.94
CA ALA A 256 10.12 -5.60 -19.76
C ALA A 256 9.31 -6.91 -19.90
N ASN A 257 8.73 -7.41 -18.80
CA ASN A 257 7.87 -8.60 -18.83
C ASN A 257 6.58 -8.37 -19.63
N ALA A 258 6.00 -7.16 -19.59
CA ALA A 258 4.83 -6.83 -20.39
C ALA A 258 5.14 -6.84 -21.90
N GLU A 259 6.30 -6.33 -22.29
CA GLU A 259 6.78 -6.35 -23.68
C GLU A 259 7.03 -7.78 -24.18
N VAL A 260 7.73 -8.62 -23.39
CA VAL A 260 7.92 -10.03 -23.76
C VAL A 260 6.57 -10.76 -23.91
N ARG A 261 5.57 -10.42 -23.10
CA ARG A 261 4.23 -11.01 -23.24
C ARG A 261 3.51 -10.54 -24.50
N SER A 262 3.65 -9.28 -24.90
CA SER A 262 2.97 -8.71 -26.07
C SER A 262 3.51 -9.23 -27.41
N GLN A 263 4.78 -9.64 -27.46
CA GLN A 263 5.42 -10.19 -28.66
C GLN A 263 4.69 -11.43 -29.21
N LYS A 264 4.57 -11.52 -30.53
CA LYS A 264 4.04 -12.69 -31.25
C LYS A 264 5.20 -13.47 -31.88
N GLY A 265 5.22 -14.79 -31.70
CA GLY A 265 6.31 -15.64 -32.19
C GLY A 265 7.41 -15.86 -31.14
N GLU A 266 8.66 -15.90 -31.58
CA GLU A 266 9.82 -16.08 -30.71
C GLU A 266 9.95 -14.92 -29.72
N LYS A 267 10.13 -15.26 -28.44
CA LYS A 267 10.19 -14.29 -27.34
C LYS A 267 11.61 -13.75 -27.23
N VAL A 268 11.77 -12.43 -27.26
CA VAL A 268 13.05 -11.74 -27.18
C VAL A 268 13.03 -10.74 -26.03
N ALA A 269 14.02 -10.82 -25.13
CA ALA A 269 14.14 -9.87 -24.02
C ALA A 269 14.60 -8.48 -24.52
N PRO A 270 14.04 -7.39 -23.96
CA PRO A 270 14.56 -6.04 -24.19
C PRO A 270 16.03 -5.91 -23.77
N ALA A 271 16.76 -4.97 -24.36
CA ALA A 271 18.16 -4.71 -24.03
C ALA A 271 18.35 -4.48 -22.51
N GLY A 272 19.35 -5.13 -21.93
CA GLY A 272 19.62 -5.10 -20.48
C GLY A 272 18.84 -6.13 -19.65
N PHE A 273 17.95 -6.92 -20.26
CA PHE A 273 17.22 -8.01 -19.60
C PHE A 273 17.63 -9.38 -20.12
N LYS A 274 17.64 -10.38 -19.23
CA LYS A 274 17.84 -11.79 -19.58
C LYS A 274 16.48 -12.49 -19.65
N LEU A 275 16.20 -13.15 -20.77
CA LEU A 275 15.03 -14.02 -20.89
C LEU A 275 15.29 -15.33 -20.13
N ASN A 276 14.43 -15.66 -19.17
CA ASN A 276 14.46 -16.94 -18.47
C ASN A 276 13.17 -17.71 -18.80
N GLU A 277 13.29 -18.80 -19.57
CA GLU A 277 12.16 -19.68 -19.87
C GLU A 277 11.93 -20.65 -18.71
N LYS A 278 10.72 -20.65 -18.15
CA LYS A 278 10.28 -21.63 -17.16
C LYS A 278 9.02 -22.30 -17.70
N LYS A 279 9.05 -23.62 -17.86
CA LYS A 279 7.87 -24.42 -18.21
C LYS A 279 7.07 -24.64 -16.92
N VAL A 280 5.88 -24.07 -16.87
CA VAL A 280 4.92 -24.20 -15.76
C VAL A 280 3.66 -24.82 -16.34
N ALA A 281 3.02 -25.73 -15.61
CA ALA A 281 1.75 -26.33 -16.03
C ALA A 281 0.68 -25.24 -16.25
N ALA A 282 -0.08 -25.36 -17.33
CA ALA A 282 -1.07 -24.37 -17.76
C ALA A 282 -2.41 -24.47 -17.00
#